data_AF-A0A267KEE6-F1
#
_entry.id   AF-A0A267KEE6-F1
#
_cell.length_a   1.000
_cell.length_b   1.000
_cell.length_c   1.000
_cell.angle_alpha   90.00
_cell.angle_beta   90.00
_cell.angle_gamma   90.00
#
_symmetry.space_group_name_H-M   'P 1'
#
loop_
_entity.id
_entity.type
_entity.pdbx_description
1 polymer ?
#
loop_
_entity_poly.entity_id
_entity_poly.type
_entity_poly.pdbx_seq_one_letter_code
_entity_poly.pdbx_strand_id
1 'polypeptide(L)' 'MYLGNRVHWEINRRNTMEQATETTVKCTRCRKPADPVIYRNIIDQAIHPITNKKYVRTQSLPFCSEEHASHEQMSREG' A
#
# COMPACT_ATOMS: atom_id res chain seq x y z
N MET A 1 -41.55 -1.46 -44.34
CA MET A 1 -40.41 -0.64 -43.89
C MET A 1 -40.31 -0.75 -42.38
N TYR A 2 -39.36 -1.50 -41.84
CA TYR A 2 -39.01 -1.42 -40.42
C TYR A 2 -37.48 -1.44 -40.33
N LEU A 3 -36.90 -0.24 -40.30
CA LEU A 3 -35.53 0.03 -39.88
C LEU A 3 -35.53 0.00 -38.34
N GLY A 4 -34.75 -0.90 -37.74
CA GLY A 4 -34.76 -1.07 -36.29
C GLY A 4 -33.46 -1.69 -35.77
N ASN A 5 -32.41 -0.88 -35.78
CA ASN A 5 -31.26 -0.88 -34.85
C ASN A 5 -30.75 -2.23 -34.32
N ARG A 6 -29.89 -2.87 -35.11
CA ARG A 6 -29.06 -4.01 -34.71
C ARG A 6 -27.65 -3.56 -34.29
N VAL A 7 -27.52 -2.62 -33.34
CA VAL A 7 -26.21 -2.21 -32.83
C VAL A 7 -26.33 -1.83 -31.35
N HIS A 8 -26.35 -2.82 -30.45
CA HIS A 8 -26.31 -2.56 -29.00
C HIS A 8 -25.39 -3.52 -28.22
N TRP A 9 -25.02 -4.68 -28.78
CA TRP A 9 -24.39 -5.75 -28.00
C TRP A 9 -22.85 -5.78 -28.04
N GLU A 10 -22.18 -4.88 -28.76
CA GLU A 10 -20.71 -4.95 -28.99
C GLU A 10 -19.87 -3.88 -28.28
N ILE A 11 -20.45 -3.08 -27.39
CA ILE A 11 -19.71 -1.98 -26.72
C ILE A 11 -19.22 -2.39 -25.31
N ASN A 12 -19.81 -3.40 -24.69
CA ASN A 12 -19.56 -3.69 -23.26
C ASN A 12 -18.37 -4.62 -22.97
N ARG A 13 -17.62 -5.09 -23.99
CA ARG A 13 -16.51 -6.04 -23.81
C ARG A 13 -15.13 -5.37 -23.62
N ARG A 14 -14.98 -4.08 -23.92
CA ARG A 14 -13.67 -3.40 -23.89
C ARG A 14 -13.33 -2.69 -22.58
N ASN A 15 -14.24 -2.63 -21.61
CA ASN A 15 -14.07 -1.85 -20.37
C ASN A 15 -13.71 -2.69 -19.13
N THR A 16 -13.25 -3.94 -19.29
CA THR A 16 -13.12 -4.89 -18.16
C THR A 16 -11.70 -5.38 -17.90
N MET A 17 -10.66 -4.64 -18.33
CA MET A 17 -9.26 -5.05 -18.07
C MET A 17 -8.33 -3.95 -17.53
N GLU A 18 -8.82 -2.72 -17.28
CA GLU A 18 -7.99 -1.63 -16.76
C GLU A 18 -8.46 -1.16 -15.37
N GLN A 19 -8.57 -2.10 -14.44
CA GLN A 19 -8.53 -1.71 -13.05
C GLN A 19 -7.81 -2.78 -12.24
N ALA A 20 -6.57 -3.06 -12.64
CA ALA A 20 -5.56 -3.37 -11.64
C ALA A 20 -5.50 -2.12 -10.75
N THR A 21 -6.19 -2.17 -9.60
CA THR A 21 -5.92 -1.24 -8.53
C THR A 21 -4.48 -1.51 -8.11
N GLU A 22 -3.53 -0.90 -8.82
CA GLU A 22 -2.18 -0.64 -8.32
C GLU A 22 -2.41 0.20 -7.07
N THR A 23 -2.60 -0.48 -5.94
CA THR A 23 -2.47 0.13 -4.63
C THR A 23 -1.06 0.66 -4.61
N THR A 24 -0.90 1.92 -4.97
CA THR A 24 0.38 2.63 -4.96
C THR A 24 0.85 2.68 -3.53
N VAL A 25 1.54 1.62 -3.10
CA VAL A 25 1.98 1.47 -1.73
C VAL A 25 3.00 2.57 -1.50
N LYS A 26 2.69 3.48 -0.58
CA LYS A 26 3.58 4.61 -0.29
C LYS A 26 4.65 4.16 0.69
N CYS A 27 5.88 4.59 0.47
CA CYS A 27 6.97 4.41 1.42
C CYS A 27 6.63 5.13 2.73
N THR A 28 6.73 4.40 3.86
CA THR A 28 6.39 4.93 5.18
C THR A 28 7.24 6.13 5.58
N ARG A 29 8.51 6.15 5.14
CA ARG A 29 9.46 7.24 5.41
C ARG A 29 9.23 8.44 4.50
N CYS A 30 9.30 8.25 3.19
CA CYS A 30 9.34 9.33 2.21
C CYS A 30 7.96 9.77 1.70
N ARG A 31 6.90 9.00 1.99
CA ARG A 31 5.52 9.20 1.52
C ARG A 31 5.34 9.21 -0.01
N LYS A 32 6.42 8.91 -0.75
CA LYS A 32 6.43 8.69 -2.21
C LYS A 32 5.90 7.28 -2.52
N PRO A 33 5.31 7.05 -3.71
CA PRO A 33 5.01 5.69 -4.16
C PRO A 33 6.31 4.87 -4.14
N ALA A 34 6.25 3.69 -3.51
CA ALA A 34 7.35 2.75 -3.51
C ALA A 34 7.21 1.86 -4.75
N ASP A 35 8.20 1.92 -5.63
CA ASP A 35 8.33 1.03 -6.77
C ASP A 35 9.84 0.74 -6.95
N PRO A 36 10.32 -0.48 -6.63
CA PRO A 36 9.59 -1.61 -6.04
C PRO A 36 9.22 -1.40 -4.55
N VAL A 37 8.14 -2.04 -4.11
CA VAL A 37 7.73 -2.06 -2.70
C VAL A 37 8.50 -3.12 -1.93
N ILE A 38 9.24 -2.70 -0.91
CA ILE A 38 9.96 -3.60 0.00
C ILE A 38 9.27 -3.56 1.36
N TYR A 39 8.83 -4.71 1.86
CA TYR A 39 8.27 -4.82 3.20
C TYR A 39 9.37 -5.18 4.20
N ARG A 40 9.48 -4.40 5.28
CA ARG A 40 10.43 -4.67 6.36
C ARG A 40 9.74 -4.59 7.71
N ASN A 41 10.16 -5.47 8.61
CA ASN A 41 9.65 -5.53 9.97
C ASN A 41 10.37 -4.48 10.82
N ILE A 42 9.64 -3.46 11.24
CA ILE A 42 10.10 -2.40 12.11
C ILE A 42 9.64 -2.71 13.53
N ILE A 43 10.55 -2.56 14.49
CA ILE A 43 10.29 -2.78 15.91
C ILE A 43 10.11 -1.40 16.55
N ASP A 44 8.99 -1.20 17.23
CA ASP A 44 8.71 0.07 17.92
C ASP A 44 8.21 -0.15 19.34
N GLN A 45 8.58 0.76 20.24
CA GLN A 45 8.05 0.80 21.59
C GLN A 45 6.75 1.60 21.60
N ALA A 46 5.65 0.89 21.84
CA ALA A 46 4.33 1.49 21.96
C ALA A 46 3.84 1.40 23.41
N ILE A 47 2.87 2.25 23.75
CA ILE A 47 2.16 2.19 25.03
C ILE A 47 0.81 1.55 24.77
N HIS A 48 0.48 0.52 25.54
CA HIS A 48 -0.80 -0.15 25.38
C HIS A 48 -1.92 0.79 25.88
N PRO A 49 -2.95 1.10 25.08
CA PRO A 49 -3.92 2.16 25.40
C PRO A 49 -4.73 1.87 26.67
N ILE A 50 -4.97 0.58 26.96
CA ILE A 50 -5.74 0.16 28.14
C ILE A 50 -4.87 0.05 29.40
N THR A 51 -3.74 -0.66 29.31
CA THR A 51 -2.92 -1.00 30.48
C THR A 51 -1.83 0.03 30.77
N ASN A 52 -1.62 1.01 29.89
CA ASN A 52 -0.53 1.99 29.93
C ASN A 52 0.87 1.40 30.08
N LYS A 53 1.03 0.09 29.83
CA LYS A 53 2.33 -0.58 29.86
C LYS A 53 3.06 -0.35 28.55
N LYS A 54 4.37 -0.09 28.65
CA LYS A 54 5.26 -0.10 27.49
C LYS A 54 5.37 -1.53 26.98
N TYR A 55 5.23 -1.70 25.67
CA TYR A 55 5.44 -2.97 25.00
C TYR A 55 6.17 -2.75 23.69
N VAL A 56 6.94 -3.76 23.30
CA VAL A 56 7.60 -3.78 22.00
C VAL A 56 6.62 -4.43 21.02
N ARG A 57 6.37 -3.77 19.89
CA ARG A 57 5.60 -4.34 18.79
C ARG A 57 6.45 -4.36 17.52
N THR A 58 6.14 -5.32 16.65
CA THR A 58 6.78 -5.44 15.34
C THR A 58 5.72 -5.20 14.28
N GLN A 59 5.97 -4.27 13.38
CA GLN A 59 5.07 -3.91 12.28
C GLN A 59 5.77 -4.11 10.94
N SER A 60 5.11 -4.80 10.01
CA SER A 60 5.60 -4.89 8.63
C SER A 60 5.17 -3.64 7.87
N LEU A 61 6.13 -2.80 7.52
CA LEU A 61 5.90 -1.52 6.86
C LEU A 61 6.50 -1.50 5.46
N PRO A 62 5.84 -0.84 4.49
CA PRO A 62 6.37 -0.71 3.14
C PRO A 62 7.39 0.44 3.03
N PHE A 63 8.44 0.18 2.27
CA PHE A 63 9.53 1.10 1.96
C PHE A 63 9.90 1.02 0.48
N CYS A 64 10.47 2.09 -0.05
CA CYS A 64 11.02 2.09 -1.41
C CYS A 64 12.48 1.60 -1.48
N SER A 65 13.16 1.48 -0.33
CA SER A 65 14.58 1.11 -0.26
C SER A 65 14.90 0.53 1.12
N GLU A 66 15.91 -0.34 1.20
CA GLU A 66 16.35 -0.94 2.46
C GLU A 66 16.95 0.08 3.42
N GLU A 67 17.65 1.09 2.89
CA GLU A 67 18.21 2.19 3.67
C GLU A 67 17.12 2.98 4.41
N HIS A 68 15.97 3.19 3.77
CA HIS A 68 14.83 3.85 4.40
C HIS A 68 14.21 3.01 5.52
N ALA A 69 14.18 1.68 5.35
CA ALA A 69 13.73 0.79 6.41
C ALA A 69 14.69 0.82 7.61
N SER A 70 16.00 0.77 7.35
CA SER A 70 17.04 0.85 8.38
C SER A 70 16.99 2.18 9.14
N HIS A 71 16.91 3.31 8.42
CA HIS A 71 16.76 4.62 9.05
C HIS A 71 15.47 4.77 9.85
N GLU A 72 14.36 4.17 9.39
CA GLU A 72 13.10 4.18 10.12
C GLU A 72 13.19 3.36 11.42
N GLN A 73 13.87 2.20 11.39
CA GLN A 73 14.16 1.40 12.58
C GLN A 73 14.99 2.20 13.59
N MET A 74 16.11 2.77 13.17
CA MET A 74 16.96 3.59 14.04
C MET A 74 16.22 4.82 14.59
N SER A 75 15.32 5.43 13.80
CA SER A 75 14.50 6.56 14.26
C SER A 75 13.46 6.17 15.31
N ARG A 76 13.05 4.91 15.36
CA ARG A 76 12.07 4.40 16.33
C ARG A 76 12.71 3.75 17.57
N GLU A 77 13.98 3.36 17.46
CA GLU A 77 14.78 2.82 18.57
C GLU A 77 15.56 3.90 19.34
N GLY A 78 15.77 5.08 18.74
CA GLY A 78 16.51 6.22 19.31
C GLY A 78 15.73 7.09 20.31
#